data_AF-A0A944KM90-F1
#
_entry.id   AF-A0A944KM90-F1
#
_cell.length_a   1.000
_cell.length_b   1.000
_cell.length_c   1.000
_cell.angle_alpha   90.00
_cell.angle_beta   90.00
_cell.angle_gamma   90.00
#
_symmetry.space_group_name_H-M   'P 1'
#
loop_
_entity.id
_entity.type
_entity.pdbx_description
1 polymer ?
#
loop_
_entity_poly.entity_id
_entity_poly.type
_entity_poly.pdbx_seq_one_letter_code
_entity_poly.pdbx_strand_id
1 'polypeptide(L)'
;MNDSDISPRLAAMRDALVADVDAVRSGGTRPPRRLWASRGTVAAVVGAFLVGSAVTGGITAAALPGADPDAALESSLATSTRYQVEEGNHGRLLGTPRFTVASGHATLDLGAPPAGADRVTLTWECLDRGTVTVELGGSAIDGPTSCAPSSRTGRATSVGSQWGMYPAPASGQAAVSVSGSGATRYAVWASWAKAATIARPSVQQHAATADHVVTRDEYTAAFNRLEGCLAQAGHPIGTVPLSWFSNGVWTQRPPGSGPWYVYSTSSAATEVFDTQCYPREFEDVDDVWQSEHPMPTDSPAQSSTGG
;
A
#
# COMPACT_ATOMS: atom_id res chain seq x y z
N MET A 1 -18.48 23.58 -19.88
CA MET A 1 -18.49 24.25 -18.56
C MET A 1 -18.54 23.14 -17.53
N ASN A 2 -17.51 22.79 -16.76
CA ASN A 2 -16.15 23.33 -16.58
C ASN A 2 -15.17 22.16 -16.40
N ASP A 3 -13.99 22.29 -17.00
CA ASP A 3 -12.76 21.61 -16.58
C ASP A 3 -12.34 22.17 -15.22
N SER A 4 -12.81 21.62 -14.09
CA SER A 4 -12.21 21.87 -12.77
C SER A 4 -12.77 20.90 -11.73
N ASP A 5 -12.09 19.78 -11.53
CA ASP A 5 -11.91 19.12 -10.21
C ASP A 5 -10.94 17.94 -10.40
N ILE A 6 -9.80 18.23 -11.02
CA ILE A 6 -8.66 17.32 -10.96
C ILE A 6 -8.17 17.40 -9.52
N SER A 7 -8.38 16.32 -8.76
CA SER A 7 -7.90 16.18 -7.38
C SER A 7 -6.47 16.74 -7.27
N PRO A 8 -6.13 17.48 -6.20
CA PRO A 8 -4.75 17.95 -5.96
C PRO A 8 -3.71 16.82 -6.08
N ARG A 9 -4.13 15.58 -5.79
CA ARG A 9 -3.38 14.34 -6.01
C ARG A 9 -3.06 14.08 -7.48
N LEU A 10 -4.06 14.18 -8.36
CA LEU A 10 -3.89 14.02 -9.81
C LEU A 10 -3.09 15.18 -10.41
N ALA A 11 -3.20 16.38 -9.85
CA ALA A 11 -2.37 17.53 -10.22
C ALA A 11 -0.91 17.32 -9.81
N ALA A 12 -0.63 16.91 -8.57
CA ALA A 12 0.72 16.63 -8.09
C ALA A 12 1.39 15.44 -8.81
N MET A 13 0.63 14.36 -9.07
CA MET A 13 1.11 13.23 -9.88
C MET A 13 1.38 13.64 -11.32
N ARG A 14 0.53 14.50 -11.90
CA ARG A 14 0.76 15.09 -13.22
C ARG A 14 1.99 15.98 -13.23
N ASP A 15 2.20 16.81 -12.23
CA ASP A 15 3.33 17.73 -12.17
C ASP A 15 4.66 16.99 -11.98
N ALA A 16 4.68 15.92 -11.15
CA ALA A 16 5.81 15.00 -11.06
C ALA A 16 6.10 14.32 -12.41
N LEU A 17 5.06 13.88 -13.13
CA LEU A 17 5.18 13.27 -14.44
C LEU A 17 5.71 14.26 -15.50
N VAL A 18 5.25 15.52 -15.46
CA VAL A 18 5.71 16.58 -16.36
C VAL A 18 7.16 16.96 -16.07
N ALA A 19 7.55 17.02 -14.80
CA ALA A 19 8.93 17.26 -14.39
C ALA A 19 9.88 16.17 -14.91
N ASP A 20 9.47 14.90 -14.86
CA ASP A 20 10.24 13.77 -15.44
C ASP A 20 10.36 13.89 -16.96
N VAL A 21 9.29 14.26 -17.66
CA VAL A 21 9.29 14.46 -19.12
C VAL A 21 10.17 15.65 -19.53
N ASP A 22 10.12 16.75 -18.78
CA ASP A 22 10.92 17.94 -19.06
C ASP A 22 12.40 17.74 -18.75
N ALA A 23 12.73 16.92 -17.74
CA ALA A 23 14.11 16.47 -17.49
C ALA A 23 14.67 15.69 -18.70
N VAL A 24 13.87 14.81 -19.31
CA VAL A 24 14.22 14.07 -20.54
C VAL A 24 14.42 15.02 -21.73
N ARG A 25 13.58 16.05 -21.86
CA ARG A 25 13.65 17.02 -22.96
C ARG A 25 14.85 17.96 -22.86
N SER A 26 15.30 18.24 -21.65
CA SER A 26 16.39 19.18 -21.34
C SER A 26 17.79 18.53 -21.43
N GLY A 27 17.90 17.21 -21.24
CA GLY A 27 19.14 16.42 -21.32
C GLY A 27 19.65 16.12 -22.74
N GLY A 28 19.50 17.08 -23.67
CA GLY A 28 19.71 16.86 -25.10
C GLY A 28 21.12 16.38 -25.49
N THR A 29 21.21 15.13 -25.94
CA THR A 29 22.22 14.71 -26.93
C THR A 29 21.48 14.18 -28.15
N ARG A 30 21.45 14.94 -29.25
CA ARG A 30 20.83 14.54 -30.52
C ARG A 30 21.61 13.37 -31.15
N PRO A 31 21.01 12.18 -31.38
CA PRO A 31 21.57 11.21 -32.29
C PRO A 31 21.20 11.57 -33.74
N PRO A 32 22.00 11.14 -34.74
CA PRO A 32 21.79 11.50 -36.13
C PRO A 32 20.52 10.87 -36.71
N ARG A 33 19.79 11.67 -37.48
CA ARG A 33 18.62 11.26 -38.29
C ARG A 33 19.00 10.14 -39.26
N ARG A 34 18.38 8.96 -39.10
CA ARG A 34 17.72 8.15 -40.17
C ARG A 34 17.42 6.75 -39.64
N LEU A 35 16.14 6.38 -39.56
CA LEU A 35 15.52 5.24 -40.26
C LEU A 35 14.08 5.01 -39.70
N TRP A 36 13.13 5.38 -40.55
CA TRP A 36 11.74 4.95 -40.69
C TRP A 36 11.04 4.40 -39.43
N ALA A 37 10.28 5.28 -38.76
CA ALA A 37 9.31 4.88 -37.75
C ALA A 37 8.08 4.22 -38.42
N SER A 38 7.88 2.93 -38.19
CA SER A 38 6.60 2.28 -38.44
C SER A 38 5.64 2.61 -37.29
N ARG A 39 4.34 2.72 -37.61
CA ARG A 39 3.24 3.21 -36.74
C ARG A 39 3.00 2.42 -35.44
N GLY A 40 3.82 1.44 -35.10
CA GLY A 40 3.68 0.59 -33.90
C GLY A 40 4.26 1.21 -32.61
N THR A 41 5.23 2.12 -32.70
CA THR A 41 5.97 2.60 -31.51
C THR A 41 5.22 3.69 -30.72
N VAL A 42 4.24 4.37 -31.33
CA VAL A 42 3.46 5.43 -30.65
C VAL A 42 2.34 4.86 -29.77
N ALA A 43 1.90 3.62 -30.01
CA ALA A 43 0.87 2.97 -29.19
C ALA A 43 1.39 2.42 -27.86
N ALA A 44 2.71 2.26 -27.70
CA ALA A 44 3.32 1.68 -26.50
C ALA A 44 3.38 2.64 -25.30
N VAL A 45 3.22 3.95 -25.51
CA VAL A 45 3.33 4.98 -24.44
C VAL A 45 1.97 5.33 -23.84
N VAL A 46 0.86 5.12 -24.57
CA VAL A 46 -0.49 5.45 -24.11
C VAL A 46 -1.17 4.27 -23.38
N GLY A 47 -0.71 3.04 -23.58
CA GLY A 47 -1.32 1.83 -23.00
C GLY A 47 -1.03 1.57 -21.52
N ALA A 48 -0.14 2.32 -20.87
CA ALA A 48 0.32 2.00 -19.52
C ALA A 48 -0.56 2.56 -18.37
N PHE A 49 -1.60 3.35 -18.66
CA PHE A 49 -2.31 4.12 -17.63
C PHE A 49 -3.82 3.88 -17.50
N LEU A 50 -4.36 2.76 -18.03
CA LEU A 50 -5.80 2.45 -17.90
C LEU A 50 -6.16 1.27 -16.99
N VAL A 51 -5.25 0.80 -16.13
CA VAL A 51 -5.59 -0.23 -15.13
C VAL A 51 -5.15 0.25 -13.74
N GLY A 52 -5.91 1.20 -13.21
CA GLY A 52 -5.73 1.77 -11.87
C GLY A 52 -6.96 1.54 -11.01
N SER A 53 -7.33 0.28 -10.78
CA SER A 53 -8.36 -0.09 -9.81
C SER A 53 -8.16 -1.52 -9.28
N ALA A 54 -6.92 -1.90 -9.03
CA ALA A 54 -6.54 -3.02 -8.17
C ALA A 54 -5.22 -2.63 -7.50
N VAL A 55 -5.34 -1.97 -6.34
CA VAL A 55 -4.22 -1.41 -5.59
C VAL A 55 -3.51 -2.56 -4.88
N THR A 56 -2.44 -3.07 -5.48
CA THR A 56 -1.30 -3.73 -4.81
C THR A 56 -0.22 -4.08 -5.85
N GLY A 57 0.94 -3.43 -5.74
CA GLY A 57 2.22 -4.07 -6.04
C GLY A 57 2.71 -4.20 -7.50
N GLY A 58 2.28 -3.34 -8.44
CA GLY A 58 2.86 -3.31 -9.78
C GLY A 58 3.53 -1.98 -10.09
N ILE A 59 4.82 -1.80 -9.76
CA ILE A 59 5.55 -0.58 -10.15
C ILE A 59 6.27 -0.83 -11.48
N THR A 60 6.02 0.05 -12.44
CA THR A 60 6.67 0.03 -13.75
C THR A 60 7.94 0.86 -13.71
N ALA A 61 9.10 0.20 -13.54
CA ALA A 61 10.37 0.85 -13.87
C ALA A 61 10.46 0.98 -15.40
N ALA A 62 10.21 2.18 -15.92
CA ALA A 62 10.57 2.52 -17.29
C ALA A 62 12.10 2.59 -17.37
N ALA A 63 12.72 1.54 -17.93
CA ALA A 63 14.16 1.52 -18.15
C ALA A 63 14.53 2.60 -19.17
N LEU A 64 14.99 3.75 -18.68
CA LEU A 64 15.68 4.75 -19.49
C LEU A 64 17.04 4.18 -19.92
N PRO A 65 17.40 4.21 -21.22
CA PRO A 65 18.76 3.85 -21.63
C PRO A 65 19.76 4.79 -20.95
N GLY A 66 20.52 4.27 -19.98
CA GLY A 66 21.55 5.01 -19.23
C GLY A 66 21.20 5.38 -17.77
N ALA A 67 20.02 5.03 -17.26
CA ALA A 67 19.72 5.13 -15.83
C ALA A 67 20.29 3.92 -15.07
N ASP A 68 20.87 4.16 -13.91
CA ASP A 68 21.27 3.11 -12.97
C ASP A 68 20.02 2.33 -12.53
N PRO A 69 19.90 1.03 -12.83
CA PRO A 69 18.72 0.23 -12.49
C PRO A 69 18.48 0.18 -10.98
N ASP A 70 19.53 0.24 -10.17
CA ASP A 70 19.42 0.20 -8.72
C ASP A 70 18.87 1.54 -8.19
N ALA A 71 19.28 2.67 -8.77
CA ALA A 71 18.72 3.98 -8.43
C ALA A 71 17.23 4.11 -8.81
N ALA A 72 16.82 3.53 -9.94
CA ALA A 72 15.41 3.49 -10.34
C ALA A 72 14.58 2.65 -9.36
N LEU A 73 15.13 1.52 -8.92
CA LEU A 73 14.51 0.64 -7.93
C LEU A 73 14.42 1.30 -6.55
N GLU A 74 15.49 1.95 -6.09
CA GLU A 74 15.50 2.73 -4.85
C GLU A 74 14.42 3.82 -4.88
N SER A 75 14.36 4.61 -5.94
CA SER A 75 13.37 5.68 -6.08
C SER A 75 11.94 5.16 -6.07
N SER A 76 11.69 4.02 -6.72
CA SER A 76 10.41 3.32 -6.72
C SER A 76 9.98 2.92 -5.31
N LEU A 77 10.86 2.19 -4.60
CA LEU A 77 10.61 1.72 -3.24
C LEU A 77 10.50 2.87 -2.22
N ALA A 78 11.30 3.92 -2.37
CA ALA A 78 11.25 5.11 -1.54
C ALA A 78 9.92 5.85 -1.71
N THR A 79 9.47 6.03 -2.96
CA THR A 79 8.23 6.75 -3.28
C THR A 79 7.01 6.01 -2.75
N SER A 80 6.94 4.69 -2.99
CA SER A 80 5.82 3.87 -2.49
C SER A 80 5.80 3.85 -0.95
N THR A 81 6.94 3.62 -0.31
CA THR A 81 7.02 3.60 1.16
C THR A 81 6.65 4.94 1.77
N ARG A 82 7.12 6.05 1.19
CA ARG A 82 6.75 7.39 1.65
C ARG A 82 5.26 7.61 1.60
N TYR A 83 4.61 7.24 0.50
CA TYR A 83 3.16 7.30 0.37
C TYR A 83 2.46 6.47 1.45
N GLN A 84 2.88 5.21 1.64
CA GLN A 84 2.28 4.33 2.67
C GLN A 84 2.41 4.91 4.09
N VAL A 85 3.56 5.51 4.40
CA VAL A 85 3.88 6.06 5.73
C VAL A 85 3.17 7.38 5.98
N GLU A 86 3.36 8.36 5.09
CA GLU A 86 2.93 9.75 5.31
C GLU A 86 1.45 9.95 4.95
N GLU A 87 1.00 9.38 3.83
CA GLU A 87 -0.38 9.54 3.35
C GLU A 87 -1.29 8.44 3.91
N GLY A 88 -0.87 7.18 3.85
CA GLY A 88 -1.70 6.05 4.31
C GLY A 88 -1.78 5.94 5.84
N ASN A 89 -0.63 5.95 6.52
CA ASN A 89 -0.59 5.73 7.97
C ASN A 89 -0.59 7.03 8.77
N HIS A 90 -0.54 8.19 8.11
CA HIS A 90 -0.39 9.51 8.74
C HIS A 90 0.85 9.64 9.65
N GLY A 91 1.85 8.78 9.41
CA GLY A 91 3.12 8.79 10.10
C GLY A 91 4.08 9.80 9.49
N ARG A 92 5.35 9.68 9.85
CA ARG A 92 6.40 10.53 9.29
C ARG A 92 7.70 9.75 9.12
N LEU A 93 8.33 9.86 7.95
CA LEU A 93 9.68 9.38 7.74
C LEU A 93 10.69 10.29 8.46
N LEU A 94 11.65 9.68 9.16
CA LEU A 94 12.68 10.38 9.92
C LEU A 94 14.07 9.87 9.55
N GLY A 95 15.04 10.78 9.53
CA GLY A 95 16.43 10.46 9.20
C GLY A 95 16.66 10.20 7.71
N THR A 96 17.82 9.62 7.41
CA THR A 96 18.21 9.25 6.06
C THR A 96 17.87 7.77 5.82
N PRO A 97 17.06 7.46 4.80
CA PRO A 97 16.76 6.07 4.47
C PRO A 97 18.01 5.33 3.98
N ARG A 98 17.93 4.01 4.02
CA ARG A 98 18.97 3.12 3.51
C ARG A 98 18.39 2.19 2.47
N PHE A 99 19.19 1.85 1.48
CA PHE A 99 18.84 0.97 0.38
C PHE A 99 19.97 -0.01 0.10
N THR A 100 19.63 -1.24 -0.26
CA THR A 100 20.59 -2.22 -0.76
C THR A 100 19.93 -3.18 -1.73
N VAL A 101 20.69 -3.60 -2.73
CA VAL A 101 20.41 -4.78 -3.56
C VAL A 101 21.40 -5.86 -3.17
N ALA A 102 20.92 -7.05 -2.85
CA ALA A 102 21.78 -8.14 -2.37
C ALA A 102 21.27 -9.51 -2.81
N SER A 103 22.11 -10.53 -2.60
CA SER A 103 21.76 -11.94 -2.71
C SER A 103 22.20 -12.70 -1.47
N GLY A 104 21.50 -13.79 -1.15
CA GLY A 104 21.79 -14.58 0.05
C GLY A 104 21.49 -13.79 1.33
N HIS A 105 22.44 -13.75 2.28
CA HIS A 105 22.28 -13.00 3.52
C HIS A 105 22.87 -11.59 3.41
N ALA A 106 22.10 -10.58 3.78
CA ALA A 106 22.57 -9.21 3.90
C ALA A 106 21.95 -8.52 5.11
N THR A 107 22.67 -7.53 5.64
CA THR A 107 22.21 -6.70 6.75
C THR A 107 22.26 -5.23 6.33
N LEU A 108 21.17 -4.52 6.53
CA LEU A 108 21.02 -3.09 6.31
C LEU A 108 20.95 -2.38 7.66
N ASP A 109 22.03 -1.69 8.02
CA ASP A 109 22.13 -0.95 9.28
C ASP A 109 21.55 0.47 9.14
N LEU A 110 20.53 0.78 9.95
CA LEU A 110 19.88 2.09 10.02
C LEU A 110 20.55 3.04 11.03
N GLY A 111 21.50 2.53 11.81
CA GLY A 111 22.13 3.26 12.90
C GLY A 111 21.19 3.54 14.08
N ALA A 112 21.50 4.56 14.85
CA ALA A 112 20.67 5.00 15.98
C ALA A 112 19.40 5.74 15.51
N PRO A 113 18.27 5.65 16.24
CA PRO A 113 17.04 6.34 15.91
C PRO A 113 17.23 7.86 16.01
N PRO A 114 16.81 8.62 14.99
CA PRO A 114 16.61 10.06 15.09
C PRO A 114 15.63 10.41 16.22
N ALA A 115 15.73 11.63 16.74
CA ALA A 115 14.83 12.10 17.79
C ALA A 115 13.35 11.98 17.37
N GLY A 116 12.56 11.29 18.20
CA GLY A 116 11.14 11.07 17.99
C GLY A 116 10.77 9.90 17.08
N ALA A 117 11.74 9.12 16.59
CA ALA A 117 11.47 7.87 15.90
C ALA A 117 11.09 6.77 16.91
N ASP A 118 9.98 6.08 16.64
CA ASP A 118 9.46 4.96 17.44
C ASP A 118 9.14 3.72 16.58
N ARG A 119 9.40 3.82 15.27
CA ARG A 119 9.18 2.75 14.29
C ARG A 119 10.33 2.66 13.30
N VAL A 120 10.47 1.48 12.71
CA VAL A 120 11.22 1.25 11.48
C VAL A 120 10.22 0.88 10.40
N THR A 121 10.22 1.60 9.30
CA THR A 121 9.49 1.20 8.10
C THR A 121 10.45 0.59 7.11
N LEU A 122 10.02 -0.48 6.45
CA LEU A 122 10.79 -1.14 5.41
C LEU A 122 9.87 -1.60 4.29
N THR A 123 10.41 -1.58 3.10
CA THR A 123 9.86 -2.26 1.94
C THR A 123 10.95 -3.11 1.32
N TRP A 124 10.57 -4.25 0.77
CA TRP A 124 11.49 -5.09 0.03
C TRP A 124 10.82 -5.66 -1.21
N GLU A 125 11.61 -5.88 -2.26
CA GLU A 125 11.17 -6.45 -3.53
C GLU A 125 12.06 -7.61 -3.95
N CYS A 126 11.42 -8.67 -4.44
CA CYS A 126 12.04 -9.82 -5.06
C CYS A 126 12.54 -9.50 -6.47
N LEU A 127 13.83 -9.74 -6.72
CA LEU A 127 14.40 -9.62 -8.06
C LEU A 127 14.52 -10.98 -8.76
N ASP A 128 14.66 -12.05 -7.98
CA ASP A 128 14.63 -13.43 -8.46
C ASP A 128 13.60 -14.26 -7.66
N ARG A 129 13.26 -15.45 -8.18
CA ARG A 129 12.38 -16.39 -7.45
C ARG A 129 13.16 -17.12 -6.35
N GLY A 130 12.53 -17.31 -5.20
CA GLY A 130 13.10 -18.04 -4.07
C GLY A 130 12.25 -17.96 -2.81
N THR A 131 12.90 -18.02 -1.65
CA THR A 131 12.30 -17.73 -0.35
C THR A 131 13.16 -16.70 0.36
N VAL A 132 12.52 -15.71 1.00
CA VAL A 132 13.22 -14.71 1.82
C VAL A 132 12.66 -14.70 3.24
N THR A 133 13.55 -14.53 4.21
CA THR A 133 13.20 -14.20 5.59
C THR A 133 13.72 -12.80 5.90
N VAL A 134 12.87 -11.96 6.48
CA VAL A 134 13.22 -10.60 6.90
C VAL A 134 13.14 -10.51 8.42
N GLU A 135 14.19 -9.97 9.03
CA GLU A 135 14.30 -9.77 10.47
C GLU A 135 14.61 -8.31 10.77
N LEU A 136 14.12 -7.82 11.90
CA LEU A 136 14.44 -6.52 12.45
C LEU A 136 14.99 -6.67 13.86
N GLY A 137 16.21 -6.20 14.09
CA GLY A 137 16.86 -6.30 15.41
C GLY A 137 16.99 -7.75 15.91
N GLY A 138 17.13 -8.72 15.00
CA GLY A 138 17.24 -10.14 15.30
C GLY A 138 15.91 -10.86 15.58
N SER A 139 14.77 -10.17 15.43
CA SER A 139 13.44 -10.79 15.50
C SER A 139 12.88 -10.92 14.08
N ALA A 140 12.44 -12.13 13.71
CA ALA A 140 11.75 -12.34 12.45
C ALA A 140 10.47 -11.51 12.43
N ILE A 141 10.30 -10.73 11.36
CA ILE A 141 9.11 -9.93 11.13
C ILE A 141 7.95 -10.83 10.73
N ASP A 142 8.25 -11.76 9.82
CA ASP A 142 7.33 -12.76 9.29
C ASP A 142 8.05 -14.10 9.13
N GLY A 143 7.27 -15.16 8.92
CA GLY A 143 7.80 -16.45 8.50
C GLY A 143 8.46 -16.40 7.10
N PRO A 144 9.18 -17.48 6.71
CA PRO A 144 9.79 -17.56 5.38
C PRO A 144 8.76 -17.31 4.29
N THR A 145 8.98 -16.27 3.50
CA THR A 145 8.02 -15.79 2.50
C THR A 145 8.44 -16.23 1.11
N SER A 146 7.51 -16.85 0.36
CA SER A 146 7.73 -17.20 -1.04
C SER A 146 7.94 -15.94 -1.86
N CYS A 147 9.02 -15.90 -2.63
CA CYS A 147 9.51 -14.73 -3.32
C CYS A 147 9.44 -14.97 -4.82
N ALA A 148 8.78 -14.09 -5.55
CA ALA A 148 8.79 -14.09 -7.01
C ALA A 148 8.76 -12.64 -7.51
N PRO A 149 9.50 -12.32 -8.60
CA PRO A 149 9.48 -10.97 -9.16
C PRO A 149 8.06 -10.54 -9.50
N SER A 150 7.74 -9.28 -9.24
CA SER A 150 6.46 -8.68 -9.58
C SER A 150 6.20 -8.83 -11.10
N SER A 151 5.16 -9.57 -11.48
CA SER A 151 4.90 -9.84 -12.91
C SER A 151 4.34 -8.60 -13.62
N ARG A 152 4.89 -8.28 -14.79
CA ARG A 152 4.49 -7.14 -15.65
C ARG A 152 3.06 -7.26 -16.23
N THR A 153 2.40 -8.39 -16.05
CA THR A 153 1.21 -8.80 -16.83
C THR A 153 -0.12 -8.68 -16.08
N GLY A 154 -0.20 -7.89 -15.01
CA GLY A 154 -1.47 -7.50 -14.39
C GLY A 154 -2.26 -8.63 -13.73
N ARG A 155 -1.67 -9.82 -13.56
CA ARG A 155 -2.26 -10.91 -12.76
C ARG A 155 -1.50 -10.97 -11.43
N ALA A 156 -2.08 -10.38 -10.39
CA ALA A 156 -1.54 -10.39 -9.05
C ALA A 156 -1.57 -11.82 -8.48
N THR A 157 -0.47 -12.56 -8.63
CA THR A 157 -0.27 -13.85 -7.95
C THR A 157 1.09 -13.94 -7.27
N SER A 158 1.75 -12.82 -6.98
CA SER A 158 3.13 -12.82 -6.49
C SER A 158 3.33 -11.79 -5.38
N VAL A 159 3.79 -12.31 -4.24
CA VAL A 159 4.33 -11.64 -3.05
C VAL A 159 5.66 -10.95 -3.42
N GLY A 160 5.63 -10.10 -4.45
CA GLY A 160 6.82 -9.57 -5.11
C GLY A 160 7.40 -8.36 -4.41
N SER A 161 6.55 -7.54 -3.79
CA SER A 161 6.95 -6.43 -2.92
C SER A 161 6.15 -6.54 -1.62
N GLN A 162 6.80 -6.31 -0.48
CA GLN A 162 6.15 -6.26 0.83
C GLN A 162 6.61 -4.99 1.53
N TRP A 163 5.68 -4.35 2.23
CA TRP A 163 5.93 -3.16 3.03
C TRP A 163 5.37 -3.37 4.44
N GLY A 164 6.00 -2.75 5.43
CA GLY A 164 5.43 -2.66 6.76
C GLY A 164 6.10 -1.60 7.63
N MET A 165 5.49 -1.37 8.80
CA MET A 165 6.01 -0.50 9.84
C MET A 165 6.04 -1.23 11.17
N TYR A 166 7.23 -1.33 11.76
CA TYR A 166 7.51 -2.19 12.89
C TYR A 166 7.98 -1.38 14.09
N PRO A 167 7.67 -1.79 15.33
CA PRO A 167 8.23 -1.19 16.54
C PRO A 167 9.75 -1.07 16.46
N ALA A 168 10.29 0.07 16.90
CA ALA A 168 11.73 0.23 17.06
C ALA A 168 12.28 -0.84 18.01
N PRO A 169 13.41 -1.50 17.69
CA PRO A 169 14.04 -2.45 18.59
C PRO A 169 14.39 -1.82 19.95
N ALA A 170 14.18 -2.55 21.03
CA ALA A 170 14.47 -2.09 22.39
C ALA A 170 15.96 -1.74 22.61
N SER A 171 16.85 -2.29 21.78
CA SER A 171 18.29 -2.00 21.79
C SER A 171 18.63 -0.57 21.34
N GLY A 172 17.71 0.15 20.69
CA GLY A 172 17.97 1.48 20.14
C GLY A 172 18.88 1.48 18.90
N GLN A 173 19.12 0.32 18.30
CA GLN A 173 19.76 0.18 16.98
C GLN A 173 18.90 -0.76 16.14
N ALA A 174 18.69 -0.40 14.88
CA ALA A 174 17.92 -1.20 13.94
C ALA A 174 18.80 -1.71 12.80
N ALA A 175 18.88 -3.03 12.71
CA ALA A 175 19.42 -3.72 11.56
C ALA A 175 18.29 -4.54 10.92
N VAL A 176 18.09 -4.34 9.61
CA VAL A 176 17.21 -5.18 8.81
C VAL A 176 18.06 -6.27 8.19
N SER A 177 17.84 -7.51 8.59
CA SER A 177 18.53 -8.68 8.03
C SER A 177 17.62 -9.40 7.07
N VAL A 178 18.12 -9.67 5.87
CA VAL A 178 17.37 -10.40 4.85
C VAL A 178 18.17 -11.63 4.45
N SER A 179 17.52 -12.79 4.50
CA SER A 179 18.14 -14.07 4.17
C SER A 179 17.36 -14.72 3.03
N GLY A 180 17.95 -14.70 1.83
CA GLY A 180 17.43 -15.41 0.66
C GLY A 180 17.97 -16.84 0.58
N SER A 181 17.15 -17.78 0.10
CA SER A 181 17.62 -19.12 -0.24
C SER A 181 18.57 -19.07 -1.44
N GLY A 182 19.81 -19.54 -1.28
CA GLY A 182 20.78 -19.64 -2.38
C GLY A 182 21.18 -18.30 -2.99
N ALA A 183 21.07 -18.17 -4.31
CA ALA A 183 21.45 -16.97 -5.07
C ALA A 183 20.30 -15.96 -5.30
N THR A 184 19.19 -16.10 -4.58
CA THR A 184 18.01 -15.22 -4.74
C THR A 184 18.39 -13.77 -4.50
N ARG A 185 18.19 -12.90 -5.50
CA ARG A 185 18.36 -11.45 -5.34
C ARG A 185 17.10 -10.77 -4.87
N TYR A 186 17.28 -9.74 -4.07
CA TYR A 186 16.24 -8.88 -3.54
C TYR A 186 16.78 -7.46 -3.36
N ALA A 187 15.87 -6.50 -3.28
CA ALA A 187 16.15 -5.13 -2.89
C ALA A 187 15.40 -4.78 -1.62
N VAL A 188 16.05 -4.03 -0.72
CA VAL A 188 15.48 -3.61 0.55
C VAL A 188 15.69 -2.11 0.69
N TRP A 189 14.64 -1.43 1.07
CA TRP A 189 14.67 -0.03 1.48
C TRP A 189 14.11 0.05 2.89
N ALA A 190 14.78 0.79 3.77
CA ALA A 190 14.31 0.95 5.14
C ALA A 190 14.68 2.34 5.70
N SER A 191 13.85 2.83 6.62
CA SER A 191 14.04 4.11 7.28
C SER A 191 13.47 4.09 8.68
N TRP A 192 14.00 4.95 9.55
CA TRP A 192 13.31 5.33 10.77
C TRP A 192 12.02 6.08 10.44
N ALA A 193 11.01 5.86 11.26
CA ALA A 193 9.72 6.52 11.14
C ALA A 193 9.17 6.85 12.53
N LYS A 194 8.20 7.76 12.53
CA LYS A 194 7.32 8.02 13.65
C LYS A 194 5.91 7.59 13.28
N ALA A 195 5.31 6.74 14.10
CA ALA A 195 3.90 6.38 13.94
C ALA A 195 3.00 7.60 14.18
N ALA A 196 1.86 7.64 13.50
CA ALA A 196 0.79 8.55 13.86
C ALA A 196 0.26 8.24 15.25
N THR A 197 -0.28 9.24 15.93
CA THR A 197 -1.14 8.97 17.09
C THR A 197 -2.46 8.45 16.58
N ILE A 198 -2.82 7.21 16.96
CA ILE A 198 -4.11 6.62 16.61
C ILE A 198 -5.22 7.51 17.17
N ALA A 199 -6.20 7.84 16.31
CA ALA A 199 -7.31 8.67 16.72
C ALA A 199 -8.17 7.95 17.77
N ARG A 200 -8.71 8.72 18.72
CA ARG A 200 -9.68 8.19 19.68
C ARG A 200 -11.04 8.02 19.01
N PRO A 201 -11.87 7.06 19.46
CA PRO A 201 -13.25 6.95 19.00
C PRO A 201 -14.02 8.26 19.18
N SER A 202 -14.91 8.55 18.23
CA SER A 202 -15.78 9.71 18.25
C SER A 202 -16.87 9.55 19.31
N VAL A 203 -17.45 10.67 19.74
CA VAL A 203 -18.58 10.66 20.70
C VAL A 203 -19.75 9.86 20.15
N GLN A 204 -19.97 9.91 18.83
CA GLN A 204 -21.00 9.16 18.14
C GLN A 204 -20.71 7.66 18.15
N GLN A 205 -19.45 7.26 17.94
CA GLN A 205 -19.04 5.86 18.03
C GLN A 205 -19.22 5.34 19.46
N HIS A 206 -18.74 6.08 20.46
CA HIS A 206 -18.92 5.73 21.87
C HIS A 206 -20.39 5.60 22.29
N ALA A 207 -21.28 6.44 21.75
CA ALA A 207 -22.71 6.34 22.02
C ALA A 207 -23.32 5.06 21.42
N ALA A 208 -22.90 4.70 20.20
CA ALA A 208 -23.40 3.52 19.48
C ALA A 208 -22.91 2.19 20.06
N THR A 209 -21.84 2.19 20.86
CA THR A 209 -21.29 0.97 21.50
C THR A 209 -21.51 0.93 23.01
N ALA A 210 -22.22 1.90 23.57
CA ALA A 210 -22.37 2.07 25.02
C ALA A 210 -23.11 0.92 25.72
N ASP A 211 -24.02 0.26 25.02
CA ASP A 211 -24.82 -0.88 25.51
C ASP A 211 -24.30 -2.23 25.00
N HIS A 212 -23.15 -2.24 24.30
CA HIS A 212 -22.54 -3.41 23.66
C HIS A 212 -23.43 -4.12 22.63
N VAL A 213 -24.43 -3.43 22.08
CA VAL A 213 -25.29 -3.96 21.00
C VAL A 213 -25.33 -2.94 19.88
N VAL A 214 -24.82 -3.29 18.70
CA VAL A 214 -24.86 -2.41 17.54
C VAL A 214 -26.03 -2.79 16.64
N THR A 215 -26.97 -1.87 16.46
CA THR A 215 -28.04 -2.04 15.48
C THR A 215 -27.53 -1.84 14.06
N ARG A 216 -28.26 -2.37 13.07
CA ARG A 216 -27.92 -2.17 11.65
C ARG A 216 -27.86 -0.69 11.25
N ASP A 217 -28.71 0.14 11.84
CA ASP A 217 -28.74 1.58 11.56
C ASP A 217 -27.50 2.28 12.15
N GLU A 218 -27.05 1.88 13.34
CA GLU A 218 -25.79 2.36 13.94
C GLU A 218 -24.57 1.90 13.15
N TYR A 219 -24.54 0.65 12.71
CA TYR A 219 -23.49 0.12 11.84
C TYR A 219 -23.39 0.91 10.53
N THR A 220 -24.53 1.16 9.88
CA THR A 220 -24.63 1.96 8.65
C THR A 220 -24.21 3.41 8.90
N ALA A 221 -24.66 4.02 10.00
CA ALA A 221 -24.31 5.39 10.33
C ALA A 221 -22.83 5.55 10.65
N ALA A 222 -22.21 4.58 11.32
CA ALA A 222 -20.78 4.57 11.59
C ALA A 222 -19.96 4.44 10.30
N PHE A 223 -20.36 3.55 9.39
CA PHE A 223 -19.70 3.42 8.10
C PHE A 223 -19.80 4.70 7.24
N ASN A 224 -20.97 5.37 7.24
CA ASN A 224 -21.12 6.65 6.53
C ASN A 224 -20.22 7.76 7.13
N ARG A 225 -19.96 7.74 8.44
CA ARG A 225 -18.99 8.67 9.06
C ARG A 225 -17.56 8.34 8.65
N LEU A 226 -17.21 7.06 8.55
CA LEU A 226 -15.92 6.61 8.01
C LEU A 226 -15.75 7.10 6.56
N GLU A 227 -16.70 6.85 5.67
CA GLU A 227 -16.69 7.34 4.29
C GLU A 227 -16.51 8.87 4.24
N GLY A 228 -17.24 9.61 5.08
CA GLY A 228 -17.15 11.06 5.17
C GLY A 228 -15.79 11.55 5.66
N CYS A 229 -15.21 10.89 6.67
CA CYS A 229 -13.89 11.24 7.19
C CYS A 229 -12.79 10.96 6.16
N LEU A 230 -12.81 9.80 5.51
CA LEU A 230 -11.88 9.44 4.45
C LEU A 230 -11.98 10.40 3.25
N ALA A 231 -13.19 10.79 2.85
CA ALA A 231 -13.39 11.79 1.81
C ALA A 231 -12.80 13.16 2.18
N GLN A 232 -12.97 13.61 3.42
CA GLN A 232 -12.37 14.86 3.93
C GLN A 232 -10.84 14.78 3.98
N ALA A 233 -10.29 13.60 4.25
CA ALA A 233 -8.86 13.32 4.21
C ALA A 233 -8.31 13.18 2.77
N GLY A 234 -9.15 13.26 1.73
CA GLY A 234 -8.72 13.14 0.33
C GLY A 234 -8.60 11.69 -0.18
N HIS A 235 -9.14 10.73 0.58
CA HIS A 235 -9.12 9.29 0.29
C HIS A 235 -10.54 8.70 0.13
N PRO A 236 -11.41 9.22 -0.76
CA PRO A 236 -12.76 8.71 -0.91
C PRO A 236 -12.76 7.23 -1.35
N ILE A 237 -13.47 6.37 -0.63
CA ILE A 237 -13.56 4.92 -0.91
C ILE A 237 -14.71 4.55 -1.88
N GLY A 238 -15.38 5.56 -2.45
CA GLY A 238 -16.56 5.35 -3.30
C GLY A 238 -17.77 4.89 -2.50
N THR A 239 -18.82 4.44 -3.19
CA THR A 239 -20.00 3.86 -2.54
C THR A 239 -19.77 2.39 -2.27
N VAL A 240 -19.71 1.99 -1.01
CA VAL A 240 -19.60 0.58 -0.63
C VAL A 240 -20.97 0.04 -0.21
N PRO A 241 -21.60 -0.85 -0.99
CA PRO A 241 -22.90 -1.40 -0.62
C PRO A 241 -22.79 -2.49 0.46
N LEU A 242 -23.82 -2.58 1.31
CA LEU A 242 -23.98 -3.68 2.25
C LEU A 242 -24.08 -5.02 1.49
N SER A 243 -23.31 -6.00 1.94
CA SER A 243 -23.23 -7.32 1.33
C SER A 243 -23.74 -8.40 2.28
N TRP A 244 -24.38 -9.42 1.72
CA TRP A 244 -24.86 -10.62 2.41
C TRP A 244 -24.17 -11.85 1.85
N PHE A 245 -24.00 -12.88 2.67
CA PHE A 245 -23.42 -14.15 2.25
C PHE A 245 -24.46 -15.26 2.28
N SER A 246 -24.63 -15.96 1.17
CA SER A 246 -25.55 -17.10 1.07
C SER A 246 -25.03 -18.12 0.07
N ASN A 247 -25.05 -19.40 0.43
CA ASN A 247 -24.67 -20.52 -0.44
C ASN A 247 -23.28 -20.37 -1.09
N GLY A 248 -22.28 -19.84 -0.37
CA GLY A 248 -20.94 -19.65 -0.91
C GLY A 248 -20.78 -18.41 -1.81
N VAL A 249 -21.81 -17.56 -1.91
CA VAL A 249 -21.83 -16.40 -2.80
C VAL A 249 -22.18 -15.13 -2.04
N TRP A 250 -21.47 -14.05 -2.36
CA TRP A 250 -21.74 -12.72 -1.86
C TRP A 250 -22.80 -12.02 -2.74
N THR A 251 -23.82 -11.44 -2.11
CA THR A 251 -24.93 -10.75 -2.77
C THR A 251 -25.13 -9.37 -2.16
N GLN A 252 -25.66 -8.42 -2.95
CA GLN A 252 -26.01 -7.07 -2.48
C GLN A 252 -27.46 -6.98 -1.99
N ARG A 253 -28.10 -8.13 -1.76
CA ARG A 253 -29.51 -8.24 -1.39
C ARG A 253 -29.72 -9.41 -0.43
N PRO A 254 -30.62 -9.27 0.56
CA PRO A 254 -31.07 -10.39 1.38
C PRO A 254 -31.81 -11.43 0.52
N PRO A 255 -31.95 -12.69 0.97
CA PRO A 255 -31.55 -13.24 2.27
C PRO A 255 -30.11 -13.80 2.31
N GLY A 256 -29.55 -13.94 3.50
CA GLY A 256 -28.21 -14.47 3.76
C GLY A 256 -27.72 -14.07 5.15
N SER A 257 -26.56 -14.56 5.58
CA SER A 257 -25.85 -14.04 6.75
C SER A 257 -25.33 -12.62 6.46
N GLY A 258 -25.18 -11.80 7.50
CA GLY A 258 -24.76 -10.40 7.40
C GLY A 258 -25.86 -9.43 7.82
N PRO A 259 -25.83 -8.16 7.37
CA PRO A 259 -24.95 -7.61 6.33
C PRO A 259 -23.56 -7.14 6.81
N TRP A 260 -22.63 -6.97 5.87
CA TRP A 260 -21.31 -6.37 6.11
C TRP A 260 -20.97 -5.32 5.05
N TYR A 261 -20.20 -4.31 5.43
CA TYR A 261 -19.45 -3.54 4.45
C TYR A 261 -18.19 -4.34 4.09
N VAL A 262 -18.15 -4.84 2.86
CA VAL A 262 -16.97 -5.55 2.35
C VAL A 262 -16.14 -4.56 1.55
N TYR A 263 -15.11 -4.06 2.18
CA TYR A 263 -14.14 -3.16 1.61
C TYR A 263 -12.76 -3.61 2.08
N SER A 264 -11.75 -3.42 1.24
CA SER A 264 -10.38 -3.63 1.67
C SER A 264 -9.93 -2.43 2.49
N THR A 265 -10.15 -2.44 3.80
CA THR A 265 -9.11 -1.92 4.68
C THR A 265 -7.98 -2.92 4.62
N SER A 266 -6.76 -2.46 4.47
CA SER A 266 -5.67 -3.35 4.80
C SER A 266 -5.82 -3.82 6.23
N SER A 267 -5.68 -5.11 6.44
CA SER A 267 -5.97 -5.72 7.73
C SER A 267 -4.80 -5.56 8.70
N ALA A 268 -5.16 -5.62 9.98
CA ALA A 268 -4.39 -5.29 11.17
C ALA A 268 -3.12 -6.11 11.45
N ALA A 269 -2.58 -6.86 10.49
CA ALA A 269 -1.31 -7.58 10.69
C ALA A 269 -0.08 -6.77 10.25
N THR A 270 -0.21 -5.87 9.26
CA THR A 270 0.97 -5.09 8.79
C THR A 270 0.65 -3.77 8.10
N GLU A 271 -0.63 -3.43 7.96
CA GLU A 271 -1.05 -2.31 7.14
C GLU A 271 -2.29 -1.71 7.80
N VAL A 272 -2.15 -0.62 8.55
CA VAL A 272 -3.31 0.20 8.96
C VAL A 272 -3.39 1.32 7.93
N PHE A 273 -4.17 1.12 6.85
CA PHE A 273 -4.33 2.13 5.80
C PHE A 273 -4.98 3.42 6.28
N ASP A 274 -5.41 3.47 7.55
CA ASP A 274 -5.97 4.66 8.16
C ASP A 274 -5.91 4.59 9.69
N THR A 275 -5.00 5.36 10.29
CA THR A 275 -4.88 5.50 11.75
C THR A 275 -5.80 6.58 12.32
N GLN A 276 -6.58 7.27 11.47
CA GLN A 276 -7.33 8.48 11.83
C GLN A 276 -8.84 8.34 11.70
N CYS A 277 -9.38 7.81 10.60
CA CYS A 277 -10.83 7.75 10.37
C CYS A 277 -11.45 6.42 10.84
N TYR A 278 -10.83 5.26 10.58
CA TYR A 278 -11.34 3.95 10.98
C TYR A 278 -11.39 3.81 12.52
N PRO A 279 -10.29 4.01 13.28
CA PRO A 279 -10.32 3.99 14.74
C PRO A 279 -11.32 4.99 15.34
N ARG A 280 -11.45 6.15 14.69
CA ARG A 280 -12.29 7.24 15.17
C ARG A 280 -13.77 7.01 14.92
N GLU A 281 -14.16 6.47 13.77
CA GLU A 281 -15.57 6.50 13.35
C GLU A 281 -16.23 5.13 13.26
N PHE A 282 -15.46 4.03 13.17
CA PHE A 282 -16.00 2.71 12.83
C PHE A 282 -15.44 1.50 13.60
N GLU A 283 -14.18 1.50 14.06
CA GLU A 283 -13.51 0.33 14.67
C GLU A 283 -14.32 -0.37 15.79
N ASP A 284 -14.69 0.33 16.86
CA ASP A 284 -15.46 -0.25 17.97
C ASP A 284 -16.83 -0.76 17.52
N VAL A 285 -17.47 -0.06 16.57
CA VAL A 285 -18.78 -0.45 16.04
C VAL A 285 -18.67 -1.70 15.18
N ASP A 286 -17.62 -1.80 14.34
CA ASP A 286 -17.34 -2.99 13.56
C ASP A 286 -16.96 -4.16 14.48
N ASP A 287 -16.12 -3.97 15.48
CA ASP A 287 -15.74 -5.01 16.44
C ASP A 287 -16.97 -5.63 17.14
N VAL A 288 -17.88 -4.80 17.66
CA VAL A 288 -19.14 -5.29 18.26
C VAL A 288 -19.99 -5.99 17.21
N TRP A 289 -20.15 -5.40 16.02
CA TRP A 289 -20.94 -5.99 14.94
C TRP A 289 -20.40 -7.36 14.49
N GLN A 290 -19.09 -7.50 14.29
CA GLN A 290 -18.43 -8.74 13.87
C GLN A 290 -18.50 -9.82 14.97
N SER A 291 -18.55 -9.43 16.24
CA SER A 291 -18.73 -10.38 17.33
C SER A 291 -20.11 -11.07 17.29
N GLU A 292 -21.15 -10.33 16.86
CA GLU A 292 -22.52 -10.84 16.70
C GLU A 292 -22.75 -11.46 15.31
N HIS A 293 -22.06 -10.94 14.29
CA HIS A 293 -22.17 -11.32 12.89
C HIS A 293 -20.80 -11.71 12.33
N PRO A 294 -20.20 -12.85 12.72
CA PRO A 294 -18.88 -13.23 12.24
C PRO A 294 -18.85 -13.37 10.71
N MET A 295 -17.93 -12.66 10.07
CA MET A 295 -17.73 -12.77 8.63
C MET A 295 -17.27 -14.19 8.25
N PRO A 296 -17.81 -14.79 7.17
CA PRO A 296 -17.32 -16.07 6.65
C PRO A 296 -15.84 -15.99 6.27
N THR A 297 -15.08 -17.06 6.55
CA THR A 297 -13.64 -17.15 6.25
C THR A 297 -13.30 -17.07 4.76
N ASP A 298 -14.28 -17.32 3.89
CA ASP A 298 -14.18 -17.14 2.45
C ASP A 298 -14.55 -15.69 2.08
N SER A 299 -13.63 -14.77 2.38
CA SER A 299 -13.73 -13.39 1.90
C SER A 299 -13.82 -13.41 0.36
N PRO A 300 -14.67 -12.57 -0.26
CA PRO A 300 -14.87 -12.64 -1.71
C PRO A 300 -13.52 -12.40 -2.39
N ALA A 301 -13.09 -13.33 -3.23
CA ALA A 301 -12.16 -12.99 -4.29
C ALA A 301 -12.78 -11.80 -5.02
N GLN A 302 -12.12 -10.63 -4.96
CA GLN A 302 -12.58 -9.44 -5.64
C GLN A 302 -12.89 -9.84 -7.08
N SER A 303 -14.18 -9.86 -7.42
CA SER A 303 -14.63 -10.19 -8.74
C SER A 303 -14.09 -9.12 -9.66
N SER A 304 -13.08 -9.48 -10.45
CA SER A 304 -12.71 -8.74 -11.64
C SER A 304 -13.96 -8.69 -12.52
N THR A 305 -14.69 -7.58 -12.48
CA THR A 305 -15.72 -7.29 -13.48
C THR A 305 -15.03 -7.18 -14.83
N GLY A 306 -15.06 -8.28 -15.59
CA GLY A 306 -14.74 -8.35 -17.01
C GLY A 306 -15.96 -8.85 -17.76
N GLY A 307 -16.42 -8.09 -18.75
CA GLY A 307 -17.51 -8.43 -19.65
C GLY A 307 -18.36 -7.22 -20.00
#